data_AF-A0A848EL88-F1
#
_entry.id   AF-A0A848EL88-F1
#
_cell.length_a   1.000
_cell.length_b   1.000
_cell.length_c   1.000
_cell.angle_alpha   90.00
_cell.angle_beta   90.00
_cell.angle_gamma   90.00
#
_symmetry.space_group_name_H-M   'P 1'
#
loop_
_entity.id
_entity.type
_entity.pdbx_description
1 polymer ?
#
loop_
_entity_poly.entity_id
_entity_poly.type
_entity_poly.pdbx_seq_one_letter_code
_entity_poly.pdbx_strand_id
1 'polypeptide(L)'
;MTNDFPFTPEVEDIVDIVEELESERVEIGRIMAQNEDKGESESEHEELENITQEYEQKIKQRFRELDQTAIIDRDYRESSEGISETGLAVRGRDAFEGSTNTSLQNIFVYGRDVLEESKDSEVFNCYFVGRDALYDSVNPIIVDSTVTGRDVLEDSVNPIIVDSTVTGRDALYRSENPVMVNVEHESRKSVPEDAEIYELDEGQIQELKWDLSNSDNPYEIANKYLEHIE
;
A
#
# COMPACT_ATOMS: atom_id res chain seq x y z
N MET A 1 -6.05 -6.92 -21.69
CA MET A 1 -5.13 -5.82 -22.03
C MET A 1 -4.81 -5.21 -20.68
N THR A 2 -3.59 -5.37 -20.21
CA THR A 2 -3.11 -4.74 -18.98
C THR A 2 -3.35 -3.25 -19.10
N ASN A 3 -3.96 -2.62 -18.08
CA ASN A 3 -4.02 -1.17 -17.98
C ASN A 3 -2.59 -0.70 -17.67
N ASP A 4 -1.70 -0.81 -18.67
CA ASP A 4 -0.34 -0.29 -18.67
C ASP A 4 -0.43 1.23 -18.85
N PHE A 5 -0.83 1.93 -17.79
CA PHE A 5 -0.40 3.31 -17.64
C PHE A 5 0.92 3.24 -16.87
N PRO A 6 2.07 3.20 -17.57
CA PRO A 6 3.35 3.13 -16.89
C PRO A 6 3.52 4.36 -16.01
N PHE A 7 4.30 4.20 -14.93
CA PHE A 7 4.84 5.33 -14.21
C PHE A 7 5.54 6.28 -15.19
N THR A 8 5.63 7.56 -14.83
CA THR A 8 6.54 8.45 -15.56
C THR A 8 7.97 7.90 -15.42
N PRO A 9 8.86 8.04 -16.42
CA PRO A 9 10.24 7.53 -16.33
C PRO A 9 10.97 7.99 -15.05
N GLU A 10 10.65 9.21 -14.59
CA GLU A 10 11.16 9.76 -13.34
C GLU A 10 10.67 8.99 -12.10
N VAL A 11 9.44 8.47 -12.12
CA VAL A 11 8.88 7.65 -11.03
C VAL A 11 9.29 6.18 -11.15
N GLU A 12 9.44 5.63 -12.37
CA GLU A 12 9.96 4.28 -12.62
C GLU A 12 11.32 4.07 -11.92
N ASP A 13 12.24 5.03 -12.04
CA ASP A 13 13.55 4.97 -11.37
C ASP A 13 13.44 4.86 -9.82
N ILE A 14 12.38 5.39 -9.21
CA ILE A 14 12.13 5.25 -7.77
C ILE A 14 11.50 3.90 -7.45
N VAL A 15 10.54 3.47 -8.26
CA VAL A 15 9.85 2.19 -8.10
C VAL A 15 10.87 1.05 -8.16
N ASP A 16 11.76 1.04 -9.15
CA ASP A 16 12.81 0.02 -9.30
C ASP A 16 13.68 -0.12 -8.03
N ILE A 17 14.00 1.00 -7.40
CA ILE A 17 14.81 1.04 -6.17
C ILE A 17 14.01 0.51 -4.98
N VAL A 18 12.72 0.83 -4.89
CA VAL A 18 11.87 0.30 -3.84
C VAL A 18 11.70 -1.20 -4.03
N GLU A 19 11.46 -1.68 -5.24
CA GLU A 19 11.36 -3.12 -5.50
C GLU A 19 12.64 -3.88 -5.17
N GLU A 20 13.81 -3.35 -5.55
CA GLU A 20 15.12 -3.92 -5.19
C GLU A 20 15.26 -4.06 -3.67
N LEU A 21 14.93 -2.99 -2.93
CA LEU A 21 15.14 -2.95 -1.49
C LEU A 21 14.05 -3.70 -0.70
N GLU A 22 12.81 -3.75 -1.20
CA GLU A 22 11.74 -4.59 -0.64
C GLU A 22 12.10 -6.07 -0.83
N SER A 23 12.64 -6.46 -1.97
CA SER A 23 13.14 -7.81 -2.20
C SER A 23 14.25 -8.18 -1.21
N GLU A 24 15.21 -7.29 -0.95
CA GLU A 24 16.24 -7.50 0.07
C GLU A 24 15.64 -7.63 1.48
N ARG A 25 14.64 -6.79 1.82
CA ARG A 25 13.99 -6.86 3.13
C ARG A 25 13.23 -8.17 3.35
N VAL A 26 12.48 -8.64 2.36
CA VAL A 26 11.73 -9.91 2.41
C VAL A 26 12.70 -11.08 2.56
N GLU A 27 13.82 -11.08 1.83
CA GLU A 27 14.83 -12.13 1.94
C GLU A 27 15.40 -12.22 3.36
N ILE A 28 15.67 -11.08 3.98
CA ILE A 28 16.19 -11.00 5.35
C ILE A 28 15.12 -11.37 6.38
N GLY A 29 13.88 -10.92 6.17
CA GLY A 29 12.68 -11.40 6.87
C GLY A 29 12.62 -12.92 6.97
N ARG A 30 12.77 -13.58 5.82
CA ARG A 30 12.79 -15.05 5.73
C ARG A 30 13.98 -15.69 6.43
N ILE A 31 15.19 -15.10 6.33
CA ILE A 31 16.39 -15.63 7.00
C ILE A 31 16.19 -15.62 8.52
N MET A 32 15.63 -14.57 9.09
CA MET A 32 15.41 -14.50 10.55
C MET A 32 14.29 -15.44 11.00
N ALA A 33 13.20 -15.56 10.23
CA ALA A 33 12.14 -16.53 10.54
C ALA A 33 12.69 -17.97 10.58
N GLN A 34 13.73 -18.28 9.80
CA GLN A 34 14.43 -19.57 9.85
C GLN A 34 15.40 -19.71 11.04
N ASN A 35 15.80 -18.60 11.67
CA ASN A 35 16.77 -18.56 12.77
C ASN A 35 16.15 -18.27 14.15
N GLU A 36 14.88 -17.81 14.23
CA GLU A 36 14.13 -17.71 15.49
C GLU A 36 14.04 -19.07 16.22
N ASP A 37 14.02 -20.18 15.48
CA ASP A 37 14.11 -21.55 16.01
C ASP A 37 15.46 -21.86 16.71
N LYS A 38 16.48 -20.99 16.57
CA LYS A 38 17.83 -21.16 17.14
C LYS A 38 18.16 -20.19 18.28
N GLY A 39 17.30 -19.21 18.57
CA GLY A 39 17.46 -18.29 19.71
C GLY A 39 18.52 -17.18 19.52
N GLU A 40 18.83 -16.79 18.30
CA GLU A 40 19.80 -15.72 17.97
C GLU A 40 19.09 -14.38 17.66
N SER A 41 18.28 -13.86 18.59
CA SER A 41 17.31 -12.78 18.28
C SER A 41 17.85 -11.33 18.29
N GLU A 42 19.01 -11.04 18.88
CA GLU A 42 19.47 -9.65 19.06
C GLU A 42 20.31 -9.11 17.89
N SER A 43 21.21 -9.90 17.30
CA SER A 43 22.04 -9.42 16.17
C SER A 43 21.25 -9.29 14.87
N GLU A 44 20.23 -10.12 14.70
CA GLU A 44 19.35 -10.13 13.52
C GLU A 44 18.40 -8.93 13.50
N HIS A 45 17.93 -8.49 14.68
CA HIS A 45 17.15 -7.26 14.80
C HIS A 45 17.98 -6.00 14.49
N GLU A 46 19.25 -5.97 14.88
CA GLU A 46 20.17 -4.86 14.55
C GLU A 46 20.46 -4.79 13.05
N GLU A 47 20.59 -5.93 12.37
CA GLU A 47 20.79 -6.00 10.92
C GLU A 47 19.56 -5.48 10.14
N LEU A 48 18.35 -5.90 10.51
CA LEU A 48 17.10 -5.35 9.98
C LEU A 48 16.98 -3.84 10.17
N GLU A 49 17.32 -3.33 11.35
CA GLU A 49 17.20 -1.92 11.67
C GLU A 49 18.20 -1.09 10.84
N ASN A 50 19.41 -1.61 10.62
CA ASN A 50 20.41 -0.99 9.74
C ASN A 50 19.96 -0.95 8.27
N ILE A 51 19.39 -2.03 7.75
CA ILE A 51 18.88 -2.08 6.36
C ILE A 51 17.66 -1.17 6.19
N THR A 52 16.76 -1.15 7.17
CA THR A 52 15.62 -0.23 7.17
C THR A 52 16.09 1.23 7.16
N GLN A 53 17.15 1.56 7.90
CA GLN A 53 17.76 2.89 7.87
C GLN A 53 18.44 3.21 6.53
N GLU A 54 19.15 2.24 5.93
CA GLU A 54 19.77 2.39 4.62
C GLU A 54 18.71 2.61 3.53
N TYR A 55 17.63 1.83 3.57
CA TYR A 55 16.45 1.95 2.72
C TYR A 55 15.86 3.36 2.77
N GLU A 56 15.56 3.85 3.97
CA GLU A 56 15.04 5.20 4.16
C GLU A 56 16.01 6.26 3.62
N GLN A 57 17.32 6.08 3.76
CA GLN A 57 18.30 7.03 3.25
C GLN A 57 18.37 7.03 1.73
N LYS A 58 18.35 5.86 1.08
CA LYS A 58 18.34 5.74 -0.39
C LYS A 58 17.10 6.40 -0.99
N ILE A 59 15.91 6.14 -0.43
CA ILE A 59 14.67 6.79 -0.87
C ILE A 59 14.74 8.30 -0.67
N LYS A 60 15.10 8.77 0.54
CA LYS A 60 15.26 10.20 0.82
C LYS A 60 16.24 10.87 -0.13
N GLN A 61 17.32 10.18 -0.51
CA GLN A 61 18.30 10.69 -1.47
C GLN A 61 17.70 10.80 -2.87
N ARG A 62 17.00 9.78 -3.36
CA ARG A 62 16.39 9.82 -4.70
C ARG A 62 15.31 10.88 -4.84
N PHE A 63 14.48 11.07 -3.81
CA PHE A 63 13.55 12.21 -3.78
C PHE A 63 14.25 13.57 -3.86
N ARG A 64 15.52 13.70 -3.48
CA ARG A 64 16.28 14.96 -3.67
C ARG A 64 16.84 15.10 -5.09
N GLU A 65 17.02 13.98 -5.79
CA GLU A 65 17.61 13.91 -7.13
C GLU A 65 16.57 13.99 -8.25
N LEU A 66 15.30 13.69 -7.95
CA LEU A 66 14.19 13.89 -8.87
C LEU A 66 14.03 15.35 -9.29
N ASP A 67 13.59 15.54 -10.53
CA ASP A 67 13.11 16.84 -11.02
C ASP A 67 11.92 17.28 -10.15
N GLN A 68 11.96 18.52 -9.64
CA GLN A 68 10.89 19.09 -8.80
C GLN A 68 9.53 19.15 -9.52
N THR A 69 9.50 18.99 -10.85
CA THR A 69 8.25 18.90 -11.62
C THR A 69 7.59 17.51 -11.56
N ALA A 70 8.32 16.46 -11.19
CA ALA A 70 7.82 15.10 -10.99
C ALA A 70 7.38 14.83 -9.54
N ILE A 71 7.77 15.72 -8.61
CA ILE A 71 7.41 15.63 -7.19
C ILE A 71 6.33 16.65 -6.87
N ILE A 72 5.23 16.17 -6.31
CA ILE A 72 4.34 17.05 -5.58
C ILE A 72 4.69 16.96 -4.10
N ASP A 73 5.43 17.97 -3.62
CA ASP A 73 5.58 18.22 -2.19
C ASP A 73 4.21 18.71 -1.68
N ARG A 74 3.43 17.81 -1.07
CA ARG A 74 2.12 18.09 -0.48
C ARG A 74 2.21 17.93 1.02
N ASP A 75 2.38 19.06 1.71
CA ASP A 75 2.04 19.16 3.13
C ASP A 75 0.68 19.86 3.22
N TYR A 76 -0.32 19.14 3.73
CA TYR A 76 -1.70 19.61 3.91
C TYR A 76 -2.44 20.00 2.61
N ARG A 77 -3.36 19.14 2.16
CA ARG A 77 -4.47 19.56 1.29
C ARG A 77 -5.75 19.53 2.11
N GLU A 78 -6.47 20.65 2.18
CA GLU A 78 -7.83 20.65 2.77
C GLU A 78 -8.69 19.63 2.02
N SER A 79 -9.56 18.94 2.77
CA SER A 79 -10.49 17.93 2.26
C SER A 79 -11.08 18.31 0.91
N SER A 80 -10.95 17.41 -0.06
CA SER A 80 -11.49 17.63 -1.40
C SER A 80 -12.22 16.41 -1.94
N GLU A 81 -13.21 16.66 -2.77
CA GLU A 81 -14.06 15.65 -3.37
C GLU A 81 -13.66 15.43 -4.83
N GLY A 82 -13.58 14.17 -5.27
CA GLY A 82 -13.35 13.82 -6.68
C GLY A 82 -11.91 14.09 -7.15
N ILE A 83 -10.94 13.73 -6.33
CA ILE A 83 -9.52 13.81 -6.70
C ILE A 83 -9.20 12.65 -7.65
N SER A 84 -8.54 12.93 -8.77
CA SER A 84 -7.99 11.91 -9.66
C SER A 84 -6.57 12.31 -10.05
N GLU A 85 -5.59 11.49 -9.69
CA GLU A 85 -4.17 11.75 -9.91
C GLU A 85 -3.53 10.50 -10.51
N THR A 86 -2.61 10.68 -11.48
CA THR A 86 -1.87 9.55 -12.06
C THR A 86 -0.42 9.86 -12.43
N GLY A 87 0.48 8.89 -12.22
CA GLY A 87 1.87 8.93 -12.71
C GLY A 87 2.81 9.87 -11.94
N LEU A 88 2.48 10.22 -10.69
CA LEU A 88 3.18 11.24 -9.89
C LEU A 88 3.95 10.64 -8.73
N ALA A 89 5.02 11.33 -8.30
CA ALA A 89 5.63 11.11 -7.00
C ALA A 89 5.06 12.12 -6.00
N VAL A 90 4.52 11.65 -4.88
CA VAL A 90 4.02 12.48 -3.78
C VAL A 90 4.99 12.35 -2.61
N ARG A 91 5.39 13.49 -2.06
CA ARG A 91 6.16 13.54 -0.82
C ARG A 91 5.49 14.48 0.15
N GLY A 92 5.32 14.05 1.39
CA GLY A 92 4.80 14.93 2.44
C GLY A 92 3.92 14.22 3.44
N ARG A 93 3.22 15.03 4.23
CA ARG A 93 2.26 14.57 5.25
C ARG A 93 0.84 14.96 4.87
N ASP A 94 -0.12 14.08 5.14
CA ASP A 94 -1.56 14.41 5.08
C ASP A 94 -1.98 14.85 3.65
N ALA A 95 -1.38 14.21 2.63
CA ALA A 95 -1.44 14.71 1.25
C ALA A 95 -2.86 14.73 0.65
N PHE A 96 -3.73 13.87 1.14
CA PHE A 96 -5.13 13.71 0.76
C PHE A 96 -6.05 13.56 1.97
N GLU A 97 -5.67 14.12 3.12
CA GLU A 97 -6.43 14.03 4.37
C GLU A 97 -7.89 14.47 4.19
N GLY A 98 -8.82 13.69 4.75
CA GLY A 98 -10.26 13.97 4.76
C GLY A 98 -10.92 14.01 3.38
N SER A 99 -10.22 13.56 2.32
CA SER A 99 -10.72 13.60 0.95
C SER A 99 -11.71 12.47 0.68
N THR A 100 -12.65 12.70 -0.24
CA THR A 100 -13.68 11.72 -0.60
C THR A 100 -13.69 11.43 -2.09
N ASN A 101 -13.92 10.18 -2.49
CA ASN A 101 -13.87 9.75 -3.90
C ASN A 101 -12.50 10.08 -4.53
N THR A 102 -11.43 9.63 -3.88
CA THR A 102 -10.06 9.87 -4.33
C THR A 102 -9.59 8.69 -5.16
N SER A 103 -9.23 8.90 -6.43
CA SER A 103 -8.66 7.86 -7.30
C SER A 103 -7.19 8.15 -7.58
N LEU A 104 -6.30 7.28 -7.08
CA LEU A 104 -4.87 7.34 -7.28
C LEU A 104 -4.44 6.15 -8.15
N GLN A 105 -3.74 6.43 -9.24
CA GLN A 105 -3.27 5.39 -10.16
C GLN A 105 -1.81 5.61 -10.51
N ASN A 106 -0.94 4.61 -10.35
CA ASN A 106 0.49 4.75 -10.69
C ASN A 106 1.12 5.92 -9.91
N ILE A 107 0.84 5.98 -8.61
CA ILE A 107 1.38 6.98 -7.71
C ILE A 107 2.43 6.33 -6.83
N PHE A 108 3.59 6.99 -6.73
CA PHE A 108 4.57 6.68 -5.72
C PHE A 108 4.41 7.69 -4.57
N VAL A 109 4.29 7.21 -3.33
CA VAL A 109 4.18 8.07 -2.16
C VAL A 109 5.27 7.77 -1.14
N TYR A 110 6.02 8.80 -0.77
CA TYR A 110 6.91 8.78 0.38
C TYR A 110 6.48 9.78 1.44
N GLY A 111 5.96 9.29 2.55
CA GLY A 111 5.31 10.20 3.47
C GLY A 111 4.67 9.57 4.70
N ARG A 112 3.70 10.28 5.24
CA ARG A 112 2.94 9.84 6.40
C ARG A 112 1.49 10.28 6.23
N ASP A 113 0.56 9.43 6.66
CA ASP A 113 -0.87 9.72 6.80
C ASP A 113 -1.50 10.17 5.46
N VAL A 114 -1.11 9.50 4.36
CA VAL A 114 -1.36 10.00 2.98
C VAL A 114 -2.84 10.18 2.68
N LEU A 115 -3.65 9.22 3.11
CA LEU A 115 -5.10 9.18 2.93
C LEU A 115 -5.84 9.19 4.28
N GLU A 116 -5.27 9.82 5.32
CA GLU A 116 -5.90 9.91 6.64
C GLU A 116 -7.33 10.48 6.56
N GLU A 117 -8.27 9.90 7.33
CA GLU A 117 -9.69 10.29 7.39
C GLU A 117 -10.41 10.29 6.01
N SER A 118 -9.85 9.65 4.99
CA SER A 118 -10.42 9.63 3.64
C SER A 118 -11.60 8.67 3.51
N LYS A 119 -12.45 8.88 2.50
CA LYS A 119 -13.60 8.02 2.21
C LYS A 119 -13.70 7.64 0.76
N ASP A 120 -14.03 6.38 0.51
CA ASP A 120 -14.25 5.84 -0.83
C ASP A 120 -13.03 6.12 -1.74
N SER A 121 -11.84 5.84 -1.19
CA SER A 121 -10.56 6.03 -1.87
C SER A 121 -10.20 4.78 -2.66
N GLU A 122 -9.77 4.98 -3.89
CA GLU A 122 -9.38 3.96 -4.85
C GLU A 122 -7.91 4.12 -5.19
N VAL A 123 -7.13 3.05 -5.00
CA VAL A 123 -5.68 3.06 -5.13
C VAL A 123 -5.28 1.90 -6.02
N PHE A 124 -4.78 2.19 -7.22
CA PHE A 124 -4.40 1.19 -8.21
C PHE A 124 -2.93 1.33 -8.60
N ASN A 125 -2.20 0.23 -8.58
CA ASN A 125 -0.80 0.18 -9.00
C ASN A 125 0.07 1.27 -8.34
N CYS A 126 0.00 1.39 -7.01
CA CYS A 126 0.69 2.44 -6.27
C CYS A 126 1.73 1.86 -5.31
N TYR A 127 2.72 2.68 -4.96
CA TYR A 127 3.73 2.35 -3.97
C TYR A 127 3.63 3.34 -2.83
N PHE A 128 3.32 2.86 -1.63
CA PHE A 128 3.29 3.69 -0.42
C PHE A 128 4.42 3.24 0.49
N VAL A 129 5.35 4.16 0.75
CA VAL A 129 6.44 3.93 1.68
C VAL A 129 6.41 5.02 2.74
N GLY A 130 6.09 4.64 3.97
CA GLY A 130 5.81 5.65 4.97
C GLY A 130 5.58 5.12 6.37
N ARG A 131 5.09 6.00 7.24
CA ARG A 131 4.61 5.54 8.55
C ARG A 131 3.24 4.89 8.37
N ASP A 132 2.28 5.68 7.89
CA ASP A 132 0.89 5.25 7.77
C ASP A 132 0.43 5.59 6.34
N ALA A 133 -0.15 4.62 5.62
CA ALA A 133 -0.62 4.83 4.25
C ALA A 133 -2.07 5.32 4.26
N LEU A 134 -2.91 4.64 5.03
CA LEU A 134 -4.29 4.98 5.33
C LEU A 134 -4.52 4.87 6.84
N TYR A 135 -5.19 5.86 7.41
CA TYR A 135 -5.53 5.90 8.84
C TYR A 135 -6.96 6.44 8.96
N ASP A 136 -7.80 5.83 9.82
CA ASP A 136 -9.20 6.22 10.05
C ASP A 136 -10.02 6.41 8.74
N SER A 137 -9.71 5.59 7.73
CA SER A 137 -10.31 5.69 6.40
C SER A 137 -11.54 4.79 6.26
N VAL A 138 -12.48 5.17 5.39
CA VAL A 138 -13.73 4.40 5.19
C VAL A 138 -13.83 3.91 3.74
N ASN A 139 -14.06 2.61 3.57
CA ASN A 139 -14.15 1.90 2.30
C ASN A 139 -12.97 2.11 1.33
N PRO A 140 -11.70 2.14 1.77
CA PRO A 140 -10.60 2.22 0.81
C PRO A 140 -10.45 0.91 0.03
N ILE A 141 -10.09 1.02 -1.25
CA ILE A 141 -9.81 -0.11 -2.14
C ILE A 141 -8.39 0.05 -2.65
N ILE A 142 -7.57 -0.97 -2.42
CA ILE A 142 -6.16 -1.03 -2.81
C ILE A 142 -5.97 -2.23 -3.72
N VAL A 143 -5.47 -1.99 -4.93
CA VAL A 143 -5.30 -3.02 -5.97
C VAL A 143 -3.92 -2.90 -6.58
N ASP A 144 -3.26 -4.02 -6.85
CA ASP A 144 -1.96 -4.08 -7.53
C ASP A 144 -0.88 -3.22 -6.87
N SER A 145 -0.94 -3.01 -5.56
CA SER A 145 -0.13 -2.00 -4.89
C SER A 145 0.85 -2.60 -3.89
N THR A 146 1.97 -1.91 -3.68
CA THR A 146 2.91 -2.22 -2.61
C THR A 146 2.76 -1.18 -1.51
N VAL A 147 2.40 -1.64 -0.30
CA VAL A 147 2.23 -0.75 0.84
C VAL A 147 3.13 -1.19 1.98
N THR A 148 4.12 -0.35 2.26
CA THR A 148 5.11 -0.56 3.31
C THR A 148 5.02 0.56 4.34
N GLY A 149 4.80 0.19 5.60
CA GLY A 149 4.87 1.15 6.69
C GLY A 149 4.78 0.57 8.07
N ARG A 150 4.55 1.43 9.06
CA ARG A 150 4.26 0.99 10.42
C ARG A 150 2.81 0.50 10.50
N ASP A 151 1.85 1.35 10.12
CA ASP A 151 0.42 1.13 10.32
C ASP A 151 -0.29 1.37 8.97
N VAL A 152 -0.58 0.32 8.20
CA VAL A 152 -0.98 0.48 6.77
C VAL A 152 -2.42 0.97 6.60
N LEU A 153 -3.35 0.42 7.39
CA LEU A 153 -4.80 0.67 7.36
C LEU A 153 -5.37 0.78 8.78
N GLU A 154 -4.61 1.37 9.71
CA GLU A 154 -5.02 1.46 11.12
C GLU A 154 -6.38 2.18 11.28
N ASP A 155 -7.21 1.64 12.17
CA ASP A 155 -8.55 2.16 12.51
C ASP A 155 -9.48 2.36 11.29
N SER A 156 -9.21 1.71 10.15
CA SER A 156 -10.00 1.88 8.92
C SER A 156 -11.21 0.94 8.87
N VAL A 157 -12.30 1.38 8.25
CA VAL A 157 -13.57 0.65 8.17
C VAL A 157 -13.80 0.13 6.76
N ASN A 158 -14.07 -1.17 6.64
CA ASN A 158 -14.25 -1.94 5.41
C ASN A 158 -13.15 -1.75 4.34
N PRO A 159 -11.87 -1.85 4.67
CA PRO A 159 -10.84 -1.78 3.65
C PRO A 159 -10.82 -3.05 2.79
N ILE A 160 -10.59 -2.89 1.48
CA ILE A 160 -10.47 -4.00 0.54
C ILE A 160 -9.09 -3.94 -0.12
N ILE A 161 -8.35 -5.04 -0.03
CA ILE A 161 -7.00 -5.15 -0.58
C ILE A 161 -6.98 -6.33 -1.55
N VAL A 162 -6.51 -6.10 -2.77
CA VAL A 162 -6.54 -7.08 -3.87
C VAL A 162 -5.19 -7.14 -4.56
N ASP A 163 -4.64 -8.35 -4.68
CA ASP A 163 -3.37 -8.66 -5.37
C ASP A 163 -2.26 -7.64 -5.08
N SER A 164 -2.01 -7.45 -3.79
CA SER A 164 -1.12 -6.41 -3.29
C SER A 164 -0.17 -7.00 -2.27
N THR A 165 0.95 -6.33 -2.06
CA THR A 165 1.88 -6.65 -0.99
C THR A 165 1.71 -5.64 0.13
N VAL A 166 1.45 -6.12 1.34
CA VAL A 166 1.30 -5.28 2.52
C VAL A 166 2.31 -5.70 3.57
N THR A 167 3.23 -4.80 3.89
CA THR A 167 4.22 -5.06 4.92
C THR A 167 4.24 -3.97 5.96
N GLY A 168 4.30 -4.38 7.22
CA GLY A 168 4.46 -3.41 8.29
C GLY A 168 4.48 -3.98 9.67
N ARG A 169 4.38 -3.10 10.67
CA ARG A 169 4.21 -3.55 12.04
C ARG A 169 2.78 -4.08 12.23
N ASP A 170 1.82 -3.28 11.78
CA ASP A 170 0.42 -3.32 12.18
C ASP A 170 -0.47 -3.02 10.95
N ALA A 171 -0.45 -3.91 9.95
CA ALA A 171 -1.07 -3.66 8.64
C ALA A 171 -2.57 -3.32 8.71
N LEU A 172 -3.33 -4.01 9.56
CA LEU A 172 -4.79 -3.89 9.70
C LEU A 172 -5.21 -3.65 11.16
N TYR A 173 -4.37 -2.98 11.95
CA TYR A 173 -4.63 -2.87 13.37
C TYR A 173 -5.92 -2.08 13.65
N ARG A 174 -6.87 -2.75 14.32
CA ARG A 174 -8.21 -2.23 14.64
C ARG A 174 -9.07 -1.85 13.42
N SER A 175 -8.68 -2.30 12.22
CA SER A 175 -9.57 -2.17 11.07
C SER A 175 -10.82 -3.03 11.29
N GLU A 176 -11.97 -2.54 10.83
CA GLU A 176 -13.26 -3.26 10.92
C GLU A 176 -13.63 -3.84 9.56
N ASN A 177 -14.04 -5.11 9.52
CA ASN A 177 -14.43 -5.86 8.31
C ASN A 177 -13.42 -5.76 7.14
N PRO A 178 -12.10 -5.97 7.35
CA PRO A 178 -11.14 -5.91 6.25
C PRO A 178 -11.29 -7.13 5.33
N VAL A 179 -11.16 -6.91 4.03
CA VAL A 179 -11.12 -7.95 3.01
C VAL A 179 -9.74 -7.99 2.36
N MET A 180 -9.16 -9.18 2.27
CA MET A 180 -7.90 -9.44 1.58
C MET A 180 -8.08 -10.52 0.52
N VAL A 181 -7.68 -10.23 -0.71
CA VAL A 181 -7.76 -11.17 -1.84
C VAL A 181 -6.39 -11.27 -2.50
N ASN A 182 -5.76 -12.45 -2.50
CA ASN A 182 -4.41 -12.66 -3.02
C ASN A 182 -3.37 -11.69 -2.45
N VAL A 183 -3.42 -11.44 -1.13
CA VAL A 183 -2.54 -10.46 -0.49
C VAL A 183 -1.37 -11.17 0.16
N GLU A 184 -0.16 -10.84 -0.27
CA GLU A 184 1.05 -11.17 0.48
C GLU A 184 1.15 -10.19 1.65
N HIS A 185 0.96 -10.69 2.88
CA HIS A 185 1.06 -9.86 4.08
C HIS A 185 2.18 -10.33 5.00
N GLU A 186 2.99 -9.36 5.43
CA GLU A 186 4.02 -9.56 6.44
C GLU A 186 3.82 -8.52 7.55
N SER A 187 3.12 -8.89 8.62
CA SER A 187 2.92 -8.02 9.78
C SER A 187 3.27 -8.67 11.10
N ARG A 188 3.80 -7.88 12.04
CA ARG A 188 4.14 -8.37 13.40
C ARG A 188 2.89 -8.68 14.22
N LYS A 189 1.83 -7.88 14.05
CA LYS A 189 0.52 -8.18 14.64
C LYS A 189 -0.31 -9.03 13.70
N SER A 190 -1.14 -9.88 14.31
CA SER A 190 -2.12 -10.70 13.60
C SER A 190 -3.14 -9.83 12.87
N VAL A 191 -3.58 -10.30 11.71
CA VAL A 191 -4.77 -9.83 11.02
C VAL A 191 -5.99 -9.88 11.98
N PRO A 192 -6.91 -8.89 11.95
CA PRO A 192 -8.13 -8.90 12.76
C PRO A 192 -8.93 -10.20 12.61
N GLU A 193 -9.64 -10.63 13.66
CA GLU A 193 -10.41 -11.88 13.65
C GLU A 193 -11.61 -11.84 12.69
N ASP A 194 -12.11 -10.65 12.40
CA ASP A 194 -13.21 -10.35 11.47
C ASP A 194 -12.73 -10.12 10.03
N ALA A 195 -11.44 -10.32 9.74
CA ALA A 195 -10.93 -10.23 8.39
C ALA A 195 -11.39 -11.40 7.52
N GLU A 196 -11.85 -11.08 6.31
CA GLU A 196 -12.14 -12.08 5.29
C GLU A 196 -10.94 -12.19 4.34
N ILE A 197 -10.44 -13.41 4.15
CA ILE A 197 -9.23 -13.68 3.34
C ILE A 197 -9.59 -14.69 2.26
N TYR A 198 -9.29 -14.34 1.01
CA TYR A 198 -9.58 -15.13 -0.18
C TYR A 198 -8.33 -15.34 -1.03
N GLU A 199 -8.26 -16.51 -1.64
CA GLU A 199 -7.23 -16.88 -2.61
C GLU A 199 -7.93 -17.28 -3.92
N LEU A 200 -7.75 -16.47 -4.96
CA LEU A 200 -8.33 -16.60 -6.28
C LEU A 200 -7.27 -17.04 -7.28
N ASP A 201 -7.70 -17.82 -8.28
CA ASP A 201 -6.82 -18.13 -9.40
C ASP A 201 -6.59 -16.92 -10.32
N GLU A 202 -5.58 -17.04 -11.20
CA GLU A 202 -5.20 -15.98 -12.14
C GLU A 202 -6.37 -15.50 -13.01
N GLY A 203 -7.31 -16.38 -13.40
CA GLY A 203 -8.46 -15.98 -14.21
C GLY A 203 -9.43 -15.12 -13.41
N GLN A 204 -9.75 -15.56 -12.19
CA GLN A 204 -10.68 -14.89 -11.28
C GLN A 204 -10.13 -13.53 -10.81
N ILE A 205 -8.85 -13.47 -10.44
CA ILE A 205 -8.23 -12.23 -9.96
C ILE A 205 -8.17 -11.17 -11.07
N GLN A 206 -7.87 -11.57 -12.31
CA GLN A 206 -7.86 -10.64 -13.45
C GLN A 206 -9.26 -10.11 -13.78
N GLU A 207 -10.30 -10.93 -13.61
CA GLU A 207 -11.70 -10.49 -13.78
C GLU A 207 -12.10 -9.50 -12.68
N LEU A 208 -11.80 -9.81 -11.42
CA LEU A 208 -12.06 -8.91 -10.30
C LEU A 208 -11.36 -7.55 -10.48
N LYS A 209 -10.05 -7.56 -10.79
CA LYS A 209 -9.29 -6.32 -11.04
C LYS A 209 -9.91 -5.49 -12.16
N TRP A 210 -10.32 -6.15 -13.25
CA TRP A 210 -10.98 -5.49 -14.37
C TRP A 210 -12.28 -4.82 -13.91
N ASP A 211 -13.14 -5.53 -13.18
CA ASP A 211 -14.41 -4.99 -12.72
C ASP A 211 -14.22 -3.85 -11.72
N LEU A 212 -13.26 -3.95 -10.79
CA LEU A 212 -12.93 -2.89 -9.86
C LEU A 212 -12.47 -1.61 -10.58
N SER A 213 -11.57 -1.74 -11.55
CA SER A 213 -11.03 -0.59 -12.28
C SER A 213 -11.99 0.03 -13.31
N ASN A 214 -13.14 -0.62 -13.58
CA ASN A 214 -14.16 -0.13 -14.53
C ASN A 214 -15.53 0.13 -13.89
N SER A 215 -15.62 0.12 -12.55
CA SER A 215 -16.87 0.33 -11.82
C SER A 215 -17.01 1.78 -11.35
N ASP A 216 -18.25 2.29 -11.36
CA ASP A 216 -18.60 3.53 -10.67
C ASP A 216 -18.70 3.34 -9.14
N ASN A 217 -18.70 2.09 -8.68
CA ASN A 217 -18.74 1.69 -7.27
C ASN A 217 -17.94 0.40 -7.06
N PRO A 218 -16.61 0.45 -7.05
CA PRO A 218 -15.79 -0.75 -6.89
C PRO A 218 -15.99 -1.45 -5.53
N TYR A 219 -16.43 -0.74 -4.50
CA TYR A 219 -16.73 -1.34 -3.20
C TYR A 219 -17.93 -2.31 -3.27
N GLU A 220 -18.98 -1.94 -4.00
CA GLU A 220 -20.13 -2.82 -4.24
C GLU A 220 -19.76 -4.03 -5.11
N ILE A 221 -18.92 -3.83 -6.12
CA ILE A 221 -18.41 -4.92 -6.96
C ILE A 221 -17.62 -5.92 -6.13
N ALA A 222 -16.70 -5.45 -5.29
CA ALA A 222 -15.91 -6.30 -4.42
C ALA A 222 -16.82 -7.15 -3.54
N ASN A 223 -17.75 -6.54 -2.80
CA ASN A 223 -18.69 -7.28 -1.94
C ASN A 223 -19.50 -8.32 -2.72
N LYS A 224 -20.01 -7.97 -3.90
CA LYS A 224 -20.77 -8.90 -4.74
C LYS A 224 -19.91 -10.06 -5.23
N TYR A 225 -18.64 -9.82 -5.57
CA TYR A 225 -17.70 -10.88 -5.96
C TYR A 225 -17.50 -11.88 -4.82
N LEU A 226 -17.31 -11.37 -3.60
CA LEU A 226 -17.05 -12.16 -2.39
C LEU A 226 -18.25 -13.02 -1.97
N GLU A 227 -19.48 -12.53 -2.18
CA GLU A 227 -20.70 -13.32 -1.93
C GLU A 227 -20.81 -14.59 -2.81
N HIS A 228 -20.04 -14.69 -3.90
CA HIS A 228 -20.13 -15.78 -4.88
C HIS A 228 -18.91 -16.72 -4.86
N ILE A 229 -17.94 -16.48 -3.99
CA ILE A 229 -16.77 -17.35 -3.81
C ILE A 229 -17.12 -18.40 -2.73
N GLU A 230 -17.48 -19.61 -3.16
CA GLU A 230 -17.69 -20.82 -2.31
C GLU A 230 -16.40 -21.62 -2.10
#